data_AF-A0AAW1JYI6-F1
#
_entry.id   AF-A0AAW1JYI6-F1
#
_cell.length_a   1.000
_cell.length_b   1.000
_cell.length_c   1.000
_cell.angle_alpha   90.00
_cell.angle_beta   90.00
_cell.angle_gamma   90.00
#
_symmetry.space_group_name_H-M   'P 1'
#
loop_
_entity.id
_entity.type
_entity.pdbx_description
1 polymer ?
#
loop_
_entity_poly.entity_id
_entity_poly.type
_entity_poly.pdbx_seq_one_letter_code
_entity_poly.pdbx_strand_id
1 'polypeptide(L)'
;MYVQNKDDKATSIHPLKVGRFAHPENMQGILKIVNKGRARIALEFETDTQANKFVDSNLGSRNDWVVFLPTHLVTCKGVLRGVDEDITKEEIKTDLKCGEREVVDVHRIKRRIRENGLTKYVSMKAVSVTFSLSLPKHVFIYKCSFEVRTYVHPVIQCFGCLRFGHTKTQCNGRMRCLRKRRRRV
;
A
#
# COMPACT_ATOMS: atom_id res chain seq x y z
N MET A 1 -13.60 2.37 -1.46
CA MET A 1 -13.58 0.90 -1.34
C MET A 1 -13.48 0.26 -2.72
N TYR A 2 -12.88 -0.93 -2.87
CA TYR A 2 -12.77 -1.63 -4.16
C TYR A 2 -13.55 -2.95 -4.18
N VAL A 3 -14.06 -3.29 -5.36
CA VAL A 3 -14.66 -4.57 -5.71
C VAL A 3 -13.85 -5.19 -6.85
N GLN A 4 -13.46 -6.44 -6.67
CA GLN A 4 -12.67 -7.22 -7.64
C GLN A 4 -13.25 -8.62 -7.78
N ASN A 5 -12.97 -9.31 -8.88
CA ASN A 5 -13.32 -10.72 -9.01
C ASN A 5 -12.37 -11.58 -8.14
N LYS A 6 -12.85 -12.67 -7.53
CA LYS A 6 -12.01 -13.62 -6.79
C LYS A 6 -10.88 -14.17 -7.66
N ASP A 7 -11.17 -14.41 -8.94
CA ASP A 7 -10.15 -14.78 -9.91
C ASP A 7 -9.59 -13.55 -10.61
N ASP A 8 -8.31 -13.26 -10.38
CA ASP A 8 -7.60 -12.12 -10.96
C ASP A 8 -7.51 -12.15 -12.51
N LYS A 9 -7.95 -13.28 -13.12
CA LYS A 9 -8.01 -13.55 -14.56
C LYS A 9 -9.41 -13.36 -15.16
N ALA A 10 -10.42 -13.06 -14.36
CA ALA A 10 -11.81 -13.04 -14.82
C ALA A 10 -12.19 -11.75 -15.56
N THR A 11 -13.23 -11.91 -16.38
CA THR A 11 -13.91 -10.93 -17.24
C THR A 11 -14.12 -9.57 -16.57
N SER A 12 -13.99 -8.50 -17.36
CA SER A 12 -14.20 -7.13 -16.90
C SER A 12 -15.55 -6.96 -16.21
N ILE A 13 -15.55 -6.50 -14.96
CA ILE A 13 -16.77 -6.25 -14.21
C ILE A 13 -17.34 -4.92 -14.71
N HIS A 14 -18.61 -4.92 -15.12
CA HIS A 14 -19.28 -3.70 -15.53
C HIS A 14 -19.81 -2.91 -14.30
N PRO A 15 -19.58 -1.59 -14.20
CA PRO A 15 -20.05 -0.76 -13.08
C PRO A 15 -21.55 -0.87 -12.80
N LEU A 16 -22.39 -0.91 -13.85
CA LEU A 16 -23.85 -1.06 -13.69
C LEU A 16 -24.24 -2.38 -13.03
N LYS A 17 -23.46 -3.45 -13.22
CA LYS A 17 -23.74 -4.73 -12.55
C LYS A 17 -23.56 -4.55 -11.04
N VAL A 18 -22.46 -3.92 -10.62
CA VAL A 18 -22.20 -3.61 -9.21
C VAL A 18 -23.29 -2.69 -8.63
N GLY A 19 -23.67 -1.63 -9.36
CA GLY A 19 -24.75 -0.73 -8.95
C GLY A 19 -26.10 -1.45 -8.79
N ARG A 20 -26.46 -2.34 -9.72
CA ARG A 20 -27.69 -3.15 -9.65
C ARG A 20 -27.73 -4.06 -8.42
N PHE A 21 -26.58 -4.59 -7.99
CA PHE A 21 -26.51 -5.42 -6.78
C PHE A 21 -26.45 -4.61 -5.49
N ALA A 22 -25.89 -3.40 -5.53
CA ALA A 22 -25.80 -2.53 -4.36
C ALA A 22 -27.13 -1.82 -4.04
N HIS A 23 -27.96 -1.57 -5.05
CA HIS A 23 -29.23 -0.86 -4.90
C HIS A 23 -30.28 -1.54 -3.99
N PRO A 24 -30.53 -2.86 -4.07
CA PRO A 24 -31.57 -3.54 -3.29
C PRO A 24 -31.24 -3.67 -1.80
N GLU A 25 -29.97 -3.65 -1.43
CA GLU A 25 -29.54 -3.77 -0.02
C GLU A 25 -29.73 -2.45 0.76
N ASN A 26 -30.36 -1.44 0.15
CA ASN A 26 -30.60 -0.13 0.75
C ASN A 26 -29.32 0.48 1.33
N MET A 27 -28.19 0.24 0.66
CA MET A 27 -26.89 0.76 1.08
C MET A 27 -26.82 2.25 0.76
N GLN A 28 -27.37 3.04 1.67
CA GLN A 28 -27.36 4.50 1.64
C GLN A 28 -25.91 5.00 1.68
N GLY A 29 -25.62 6.01 0.86
CA GLY A 29 -24.34 6.74 0.92
C GLY A 29 -23.29 6.37 -0.13
N ILE A 30 -23.60 5.53 -1.13
CA ILE A 30 -22.74 5.39 -2.32
C ILE A 30 -22.90 6.65 -3.17
N LEU A 31 -21.84 7.46 -3.22
CA LEU A 31 -21.80 8.68 -4.03
C LEU A 31 -21.47 8.37 -5.49
N LYS A 32 -20.54 7.42 -5.70
CA LYS A 32 -19.98 7.16 -7.04
C LYS A 32 -19.50 5.73 -7.22
N ILE A 33 -19.73 5.20 -8.41
CA ILE A 33 -19.19 3.93 -8.89
C ILE A 33 -18.31 4.20 -10.10
N VAL A 34 -17.01 3.92 -10.00
CA VAL A 34 -16.02 4.22 -11.03
C VAL A 34 -15.23 2.98 -11.38
N ASN A 35 -14.98 2.77 -12.67
CA ASN A 35 -14.04 1.73 -13.08
C ASN A 35 -12.59 2.17 -12.78
N LYS A 36 -11.86 1.38 -11.97
CA LYS A 36 -10.46 1.60 -11.57
C LYS A 36 -9.55 0.47 -12.09
N GLY A 37 -9.82 -0.06 -13.28
CA GLY A 37 -8.91 -0.98 -13.97
C GLY A 37 -9.63 -1.95 -14.91
N ARG A 38 -8.98 -3.08 -15.25
CA ARG A 38 -9.63 -4.11 -16.09
C ARG A 38 -10.70 -4.89 -15.34
N ALA A 39 -10.47 -5.20 -14.06
CA ALA A 39 -11.34 -6.02 -13.22
C ALA A 39 -11.55 -5.43 -11.82
N ARG A 40 -11.37 -4.11 -11.67
CA ARG A 40 -11.48 -3.42 -10.38
C ARG A 40 -12.41 -2.24 -10.50
N ILE A 41 -13.44 -2.20 -9.65
CA ILE A 41 -14.37 -1.09 -9.54
C ILE A 41 -14.17 -0.43 -8.19
N ALA A 42 -14.14 0.90 -8.17
CA ALA A 42 -14.15 1.69 -6.96
C ALA A 42 -15.55 2.20 -6.65
N LEU A 43 -15.88 2.11 -5.37
CA LEU A 43 -17.07 2.66 -4.76
C LEU A 43 -16.62 3.76 -3.79
N GLU A 44 -17.14 4.95 -4.00
CA GLU A 44 -16.96 6.12 -3.14
C GLU A 44 -18.19 6.25 -2.24
N PHE A 45 -17.94 6.34 -0.94
CA PHE A 45 -18.97 6.49 0.10
C PHE A 45 -18.85 7.87 0.71
N GLU A 46 -19.94 8.36 1.25
CA GLU A 46 -19.98 9.61 2.01
C GLU A 46 -19.27 9.47 3.36
N THR A 47 -19.48 8.35 4.07
CA THR A 47 -18.85 8.08 5.37
C THR A 47 -18.06 6.77 5.39
N ASP A 48 -17.06 6.72 6.26
CA ASP A 48 -16.28 5.51 6.56
C ASP A 48 -17.14 4.42 7.22
N THR A 49 -18.09 4.80 8.08
CA THR A 49 -19.04 3.88 8.72
C THR A 49 -19.89 3.13 7.70
N GLN A 50 -20.35 3.80 6.63
CA GLN A 50 -21.07 3.14 5.53
C GLN A 50 -20.17 2.20 4.75
N ALA A 51 -18.92 2.62 4.46
CA ALA A 51 -17.97 1.79 3.73
C ALA A 51 -17.59 0.51 4.50
N ASN A 52 -17.41 0.61 5.83
CA ASN A 52 -17.09 -0.54 6.68
C ASN A 52 -18.28 -1.52 6.76
N LYS A 53 -19.50 -1.01 6.96
CA LYS A 53 -20.72 -1.83 6.89
C LYS A 53 -20.88 -2.55 5.55
N PHE A 54 -20.47 -1.90 4.47
CA PHE A 54 -20.50 -2.52 3.13
C PHE A 54 -19.52 -3.69 3.03
N VAL A 55 -18.32 -3.59 3.61
CA VAL A 55 -17.36 -4.72 3.59
C VAL A 55 -17.92 -5.93 4.34
N ASP A 56 -18.62 -5.70 5.44
CA ASP A 56 -19.25 -6.77 6.23
C ASP A 56 -20.51 -7.36 5.56
N SER A 57 -20.99 -6.75 4.48
CA SER A 57 -22.15 -7.25 3.73
C SER A 57 -21.81 -8.53 2.95
N ASN A 58 -22.80 -9.41 2.78
CA ASN A 58 -22.68 -10.68 2.06
C ASN A 58 -22.59 -10.53 0.52
N LEU A 59 -22.36 -9.32 0.01
CA LEU A 59 -22.34 -9.03 -1.42
C LEU A 59 -21.22 -9.78 -2.17
N GLY A 60 -20.05 -9.92 -1.54
CA GLY A 60 -18.91 -10.64 -2.10
C GLY A 60 -19.16 -12.13 -2.27
N SER A 61 -19.88 -12.73 -1.32
CA SER A 61 -20.17 -14.16 -1.25
C SER A 61 -21.09 -14.63 -2.38
N ARG A 62 -21.98 -13.75 -2.87
CA ARG A 62 -23.02 -14.10 -3.87
C ARG A 62 -22.55 -14.09 -5.32
N ASN A 63 -21.48 -13.36 -5.64
CA ASN A 63 -21.10 -13.04 -7.02
C ASN A 63 -19.63 -13.35 -7.34
N ASP A 64 -18.96 -14.15 -6.51
CA ASP A 64 -17.51 -14.40 -6.60
C ASP A 64 -16.68 -13.10 -6.65
N TRP A 65 -17.12 -12.11 -5.87
CA TRP A 65 -16.42 -10.84 -5.73
C TRP A 65 -15.70 -10.76 -4.40
N VAL A 66 -14.55 -10.10 -4.40
CA VAL A 66 -13.82 -9.70 -3.22
C VAL A 66 -14.01 -8.20 -3.05
N VAL A 67 -14.64 -7.83 -1.95
CA VAL A 67 -14.82 -6.44 -1.55
C VAL A 67 -13.81 -6.15 -0.46
N PHE A 68 -13.04 -5.07 -0.61
CA PHE A 68 -12.05 -4.68 0.40
C PHE A 68 -11.77 -3.18 0.40
N LEU A 69 -11.36 -2.66 1.56
CA LEU A 69 -10.79 -1.32 1.65
C LEU A 69 -9.30 -1.39 1.25
N PRO A 70 -8.88 -0.64 0.21
CA PRO A 70 -7.49 -0.64 -0.21
C PRO A 70 -6.61 -0.05 0.89
N THR A 71 -5.58 -0.81 1.30
CA THR A 71 -4.69 -0.44 2.41
C THR A 71 -4.07 0.95 2.25
N HIS A 72 -3.70 1.35 1.03
CA HIS A 72 -3.11 2.65 0.74
C HIS A 72 -4.06 3.85 0.93
N LEU A 73 -5.37 3.62 1.10
CA LEU A 73 -6.34 4.69 1.38
C LEU A 73 -6.61 4.86 2.88
N VAL A 74 -6.30 3.84 3.69
CA VAL A 74 -6.58 3.82 5.14
C VAL A 74 -5.32 3.81 5.99
N THR A 75 -4.14 3.74 5.37
CA THR A 75 -2.85 3.73 6.07
C THR A 75 -1.90 4.79 5.56
N CYS A 76 -1.09 5.32 6.48
CA CYS A 76 -0.01 6.23 6.19
C CYS A 76 1.31 5.61 6.66
N LYS A 77 2.39 5.77 5.88
CA LYS A 77 3.71 5.23 6.26
C LYS A 77 4.68 6.35 6.64
N GLY A 78 5.29 6.20 7.81
CA GLY A 78 6.34 7.06 8.34
C GLY A 78 7.69 6.36 8.46
N VAL A 79 8.75 7.14 8.65
CA VAL A 79 10.12 6.68 8.90
C VAL A 79 10.65 7.33 10.16
N LEU A 80 11.11 6.49 11.08
CA LEU A 80 11.87 6.86 12.25
C LEU A 80 13.36 6.63 11.96
N ARG A 81 14.20 7.60 12.31
CA ARG A 81 15.66 7.50 12.18
C ARG A 81 16.30 7.48 13.56
N GLY A 82 17.47 6.87 13.69
CA GLY A 82 18.20 6.78 14.95
C GLY A 82 17.69 5.70 15.90
N VAL A 83 16.83 4.79 15.43
CA VAL A 83 16.41 3.62 16.23
C VAL A 83 17.57 2.62 16.25
N ASP A 84 17.98 2.20 17.44
CA ASP A 84 19.10 1.27 17.59
C ASP A 84 18.86 -0.07 16.86
N GLU A 85 19.91 -0.75 16.45
CA GLU A 85 19.84 -2.00 15.69
C GLU A 85 19.43 -3.19 16.54
N ASP A 86 19.72 -3.14 17.85
CA ASP A 86 19.42 -4.20 18.80
C ASP A 86 17.91 -4.32 19.08
N ILE A 87 17.17 -3.23 18.90
CA ILE A 87 15.73 -3.21 19.13
C ILE A 87 15.00 -3.91 17.98
N THR A 88 14.28 -4.98 18.31
CA THR A 88 13.53 -5.78 17.35
C THR A 88 12.24 -5.08 16.88
N LYS A 89 11.68 -5.54 15.76
CA LYS A 89 10.41 -5.02 15.23
C LYS A 89 9.23 -5.23 16.20
N GLU A 90 9.27 -6.30 16.99
CA GLU A 90 8.20 -6.72 17.91
C GLU A 90 8.20 -5.86 19.16
N GLU A 91 9.38 -5.58 19.71
CA GLU A 91 9.57 -4.61 20.80
C GLU A 91 9.08 -3.22 20.40
N ILE A 92 9.47 -2.75 19.21
CA ILE A 92 8.99 -1.45 18.70
C ILE A 92 7.47 -1.47 18.58
N LYS A 93 6.86 -2.51 18.01
CA LYS A 93 5.40 -2.56 17.84
C LYS A 93 4.66 -2.54 19.19
N THR A 94 5.26 -3.14 20.22
CA THR A 94 4.64 -3.27 21.55
C THR A 94 4.71 -1.97 22.35
N ASP A 95 5.85 -1.26 22.30
CA ASP A 95 6.06 -0.07 23.13
C ASP A 95 5.81 1.26 22.40
N LEU A 96 5.65 1.26 21.07
CA LEU A 96 5.43 2.50 20.31
C LEU A 96 4.12 3.17 20.72
N LYS A 97 4.24 4.34 21.36
CA LYS A 97 3.12 5.19 21.75
C LYS A 97 2.98 6.34 20.75
N CYS A 98 1.79 6.44 20.13
CA CYS A 98 1.51 7.46 19.12
C CYS A 98 0.17 8.20 19.32
N GLY A 99 -0.26 8.33 20.58
CA GLY A 99 -1.50 8.99 20.96
C GLY A 99 -2.70 8.15 20.57
N GLU A 100 -3.65 8.73 19.84
CA GLU A 100 -4.90 8.08 19.40
C GLU A 100 -4.74 7.17 18.17
N ARG A 101 -3.53 7.08 17.59
CA ARG A 101 -3.30 6.36 16.34
C ARG A 101 -2.93 4.91 16.61
N GLU A 102 -3.33 4.02 15.71
CA GLU A 102 -2.97 2.61 15.78
C GLU A 102 -1.76 2.32 14.89
N VAL A 103 -0.88 1.43 15.37
CA VAL A 103 0.28 0.94 14.63
C VAL A 103 -0.07 -0.35 13.92
N VAL A 104 -0.24 -0.28 12.60
CA VAL A 104 -0.60 -1.43 11.77
C VAL A 104 0.59 -2.36 11.59
N ASP A 105 1.73 -1.81 11.16
CA ASP A 105 2.92 -2.59 10.81
C ASP A 105 4.21 -1.82 11.10
N VAL A 106 5.27 -2.56 11.44
CA VAL A 106 6.60 -2.03 11.71
C VAL A 106 7.62 -2.83 10.90
N HIS A 107 8.39 -2.14 10.08
CA HIS A 107 9.38 -2.74 9.20
C HIS A 107 10.73 -2.04 9.31
N ARG A 108 11.77 -2.78 9.72
CA ARG A 108 13.14 -2.26 9.77
C ARG A 108 13.74 -2.19 8.37
N ILE A 109 14.23 -1.01 8.00
CA ILE A 109 14.81 -0.77 6.67
C ILE A 109 16.18 -1.43 6.60
N LYS A 110 16.41 -2.19 5.53
CA LYS A 110 17.69 -2.86 5.26
C LYS A 110 18.39 -2.20 4.08
N ARG A 111 19.71 -2.05 4.17
CA ARG A 111 20.58 -1.60 3.09
C ARG A 111 21.24 -2.81 2.45
N ARG A 112 21.24 -2.84 1.12
CA ARG A 112 22.00 -3.82 0.35
C ARG A 112 23.47 -3.38 0.24
N ILE A 113 24.39 -4.22 0.70
CA ILE A 113 25.84 -4.01 0.63
C ILE A 113 26.43 -5.15 -0.23
N ARG A 114 27.45 -4.82 -1.03
CA ARG A 114 28.23 -5.82 -1.78
C ARG A 114 29.62 -5.87 -1.19
N GLU A 115 29.97 -7.01 -0.61
CA GLU A 115 31.31 -7.30 -0.09
C GLU A 115 31.80 -8.59 -0.73
N ASN A 116 33.01 -8.59 -1.28
CA ASN A 116 33.66 -9.78 -1.84
C ASN A 116 32.79 -10.55 -2.86
N GLY A 117 32.04 -9.83 -3.70
CA GLY A 117 31.11 -10.43 -4.68
C GLY A 117 29.81 -10.97 -4.09
N LEU A 118 29.68 -11.07 -2.77
CA LEU A 118 28.47 -11.49 -2.06
C LEU A 118 27.57 -10.28 -1.76
N THR A 119 26.27 -10.46 -1.94
CA THR A 119 25.27 -9.45 -1.62
C THR A 119 24.73 -9.72 -0.22
N LYS A 120 24.99 -8.82 0.73
CA LYS A 120 24.48 -8.87 2.10
C LYS A 120 23.43 -7.78 2.33
N TYR A 121 22.47 -8.02 3.22
CA TYR A 121 21.49 -7.02 3.66
C TYR A 121 21.75 -6.68 5.11
N VAL A 122 22.15 -5.44 5.38
CA VAL A 122 22.46 -4.95 6.73
C VAL A 122 21.32 -4.08 7.21
N SER A 123 20.91 -4.28 8.46
CA SER A 123 19.89 -3.45 9.11
C SER A 123 20.38 -2.01 9.22
N MET A 124 19.51 -1.04 8.95
CA MET A 124 19.81 0.36 9.21
C MET A 124 19.25 0.77 10.57
N LYS A 125 19.80 1.84 11.13
CA LYS A 125 19.18 2.63 12.22
C LYS A 125 17.96 3.43 11.75
N ALA A 126 17.11 2.81 10.94
CA ALA A 126 15.91 3.41 10.37
C ALA A 126 14.79 2.37 10.27
N VAL A 127 13.60 2.76 10.71
CA VAL A 127 12.42 1.89 10.78
C VAL A 127 11.27 2.60 10.09
N SER A 128 10.59 1.90 9.18
CA SER A 128 9.32 2.38 8.63
C SER A 128 8.16 1.84 9.45
N VAL A 129 7.24 2.73 9.82
CA VAL A 129 6.05 2.42 10.62
C VAL A 129 4.82 2.78 9.81
N THR A 130 3.84 1.88 9.80
CA THR A 130 2.55 2.07 9.12
C THR A 130 1.51 2.40 10.17
N PHE A 131 0.91 3.58 10.07
CA PHE A 131 -0.12 4.10 10.98
C PHE A 131 -1.50 4.03 10.33
N SER A 132 -2.54 3.89 11.13
CA SER A 132 -3.92 4.05 10.68
C SER A 132 -4.26 5.52 10.43
N LEU A 133 -4.91 5.79 9.29
CA LEU A 133 -5.47 7.08 8.85
C LEU A 133 -4.47 8.23 8.65
N SER A 134 -3.83 8.72 9.72
CA SER A 134 -3.02 9.94 9.71
C SER A 134 -1.58 9.72 10.19
N LEU A 135 -0.65 10.54 9.72
CA LEU A 135 0.75 10.49 10.13
C LEU A 135 1.00 11.38 11.37
N PRO A 136 1.43 10.82 12.51
CA PRO A 136 1.86 11.63 13.66
C PRO A 136 3.13 12.42 13.32
N LYS A 137 3.35 13.57 13.96
CA LYS A 137 4.64 14.31 13.86
C LYS A 137 5.73 13.68 14.75
N HIS A 138 5.33 13.23 15.94
CA HIS A 138 6.22 12.60 16.91
C HIS A 138 5.61 11.32 17.47
N VAL A 139 6.47 10.37 17.78
CA VAL A 139 6.11 9.13 18.49
C VAL A 139 7.11 8.88 19.61
N PHE A 140 6.71 8.08 20.59
CA PHE A 140 7.54 7.74 21.73
C PHE A 140 7.80 6.24 21.76
N ILE A 141 9.07 5.86 21.87
CA ILE A 141 9.51 4.47 22.08
C ILE A 141 10.46 4.52 23.29
N TYR A 142 10.16 3.75 24.32
CA TYR A 142 10.80 3.72 25.63
C TYR A 142 10.95 5.12 26.24
N LYS A 143 9.92 5.96 26.08
CA LYS A 143 9.89 7.39 26.45
C LYS A 143 10.87 8.28 25.66
N CYS A 144 11.64 7.74 24.72
CA CYS A 144 12.44 8.51 23.78
C CYS A 144 11.56 9.05 22.65
N SER A 145 11.68 10.35 22.36
CA SER A 145 10.90 11.00 21.30
C SER A 145 11.59 10.83 19.95
N PHE A 146 10.82 10.43 18.93
CA PHE A 146 11.27 10.34 17.55
C PHE A 146 10.41 11.22 16.65
N GLU A 147 11.07 11.97 15.77
CA GLU A 147 10.41 12.65 14.65
C GLU A 147 10.00 11.62 13.59
N VAL A 148 8.75 11.69 13.15
CA VAL A 148 8.21 10.84 12.10
C VAL A 148 8.28 11.57 10.77
N ARG A 149 9.04 11.02 9.83
CA ARG A 149 9.12 11.56 8.46
C ARG A 149 8.23 10.79 7.52
N THR A 150 7.57 11.45 6.59
CA THR A 150 6.78 10.78 5.54
C THR A 150 7.65 9.80 4.75
N TYR A 151 7.18 8.56 4.60
CA TYR A 151 7.88 7.57 3.78
C TYR A 151 7.68 7.90 2.30
N VAL A 152 8.77 8.17 1.60
CA VAL A 152 8.77 8.36 0.13
C VAL A 152 9.10 7.03 -0.53
N HIS A 153 8.15 6.49 -1.28
CA HIS A 153 8.37 5.24 -2.02
C HIS A 153 9.48 5.42 -3.07
N PRO A 154 10.38 4.44 -3.22
CA PRO A 154 11.37 4.48 -4.28
C PRO A 154 10.67 4.46 -5.64
N VAL A 155 11.07 5.36 -6.54
CA VAL A 155 10.53 5.40 -7.90
C VAL A 155 11.02 4.16 -8.65
N ILE A 156 10.08 3.32 -9.07
CA ILE A 156 10.39 2.11 -9.83
C ILE A 156 10.62 2.48 -11.30
N GLN A 157 11.72 1.97 -11.87
CA GLN A 157 11.98 2.02 -13.30
C GLN A 157 11.71 0.66 -13.94
N CYS A 158 10.94 0.67 -15.04
CA CYS A 158 10.72 -0.53 -15.84
C CYS A 158 11.97 -0.85 -16.67
N PHE A 159 12.61 -1.99 -16.44
CA PHE A 159 13.77 -2.43 -17.23
C PHE A 159 13.43 -2.89 -18.66
N GLY A 160 12.14 -2.95 -19.04
CA GLY A 160 11.70 -3.26 -20.39
C GLY A 160 11.61 -2.02 -21.28
N CYS A 161 10.79 -1.05 -20.89
CA CYS A 161 10.56 0.18 -21.67
C CYS A 161 11.34 1.40 -21.15
N LEU A 162 12.06 1.27 -20.04
CA LEU A 162 12.88 2.30 -19.37
C LEU A 162 12.09 3.50 -18.80
N ARG A 163 10.76 3.46 -18.80
CA ARG A 163 9.89 4.47 -18.17
C ARG A 163 9.71 4.19 -16.67
N PHE A 164 9.35 5.22 -15.91
CA PHE A 164 9.07 5.13 -14.48
C PHE A 164 7.62 4.72 -14.19
N GLY A 165 7.36 4.24 -12.97
CA GLY A 165 6.01 4.02 -12.43
C GLY A 165 5.44 2.62 -12.61
N HIS A 166 6.18 1.68 -13.21
CA HIS A 166 5.75 0.28 -13.32
C HIS A 166 6.95 -0.67 -13.40
N THR A 167 6.72 -1.94 -13.08
CA THR A 167 7.70 -3.02 -13.23
C THR A 167 7.66 -3.63 -14.64
N LYS A 168 8.64 -4.47 -14.98
CA LYS A 168 8.67 -5.19 -16.27
C LYS A 168 7.44 -6.08 -16.48
N THR A 169 6.90 -6.67 -15.40
CA THR A 169 5.73 -7.57 -15.48
C THR A 169 4.44 -6.85 -15.84
N GLN A 170 4.31 -5.57 -15.49
CA GLN A 170 3.14 -4.73 -15.79
C GLN A 170 3.38 -3.83 -17.02
N CYS A 171 4.45 -4.07 -17.77
CA CYS A 171 4.85 -3.23 -18.89
C CYS A 171 4.04 -3.57 -20.15
N ASN A 172 3.22 -2.62 -20.60
CA ASN A 172 2.54 -2.67 -21.91
C ASN A 172 3.31 -1.90 -23.00
N GLY A 173 4.48 -1.35 -22.67
CA GLY A 173 5.31 -0.59 -23.61
C GLY A 173 6.22 -1.47 -24.46
N ARG A 174 6.63 -0.96 -25.63
CA ARG A 174 7.66 -1.60 -26.47
C ARG A 174 9.01 -1.64 -25.73
N MET A 175 9.74 -2.74 -25.90
CA MET A 175 11.08 -2.91 -25.31
C MET A 175 12.03 -1.84 -25.86
N ARG A 176 12.84 -1.24 -24.98
CA ARG A 176 13.86 -0.24 -25.34
C ARG A 176 15.21 -0.68 -24.81
N CYS A 177 16.22 -0.61 -25.67
CA CYS A 177 17.60 -0.85 -25.25
C CYS A 177 18.12 0.33 -24.43
N LEU A 178 18.82 0.04 -23.32
CA LEU A 178 19.57 1.05 -22.60
C LEU A 178 20.71 1.51 -23.52
N ARG A 179 20.67 2.77 -24.01
CA ARG A 179 21.73 3.31 -24.86
C ARG A 179 23.05 3.23 -24.07
N LYS A 180 23.95 2.33 -24.45
CA LYS A 180 25.31 2.29 -23.89
C LYS A 180 25.94 3.65 -24.18
N ARG A 181 26.11 4.50 -23.16
CA ARG A 181 27.03 5.63 -23.26
C ARG A 181 28.41 5.00 -23.46
N ARG A 182 29.00 5.14 -24.65
CA ARG A 182 30.42 4.82 -24.84
C ARG A 182 31.17 5.59 -23.75
N ARG A 183 31.86 4.89 -22.85
CA ARG A 183 32.86 5.53 -22.00
C ARG A 183 33.84 6.18 -22.99
N ARG A 184 33.90 7.50 -23.01
CA ARG A 184 35.02 8.19 -23.64
C ARG A 184 36.23 7.78 -22.80
N VAL A 185 37.02 6.86 -23.34
CA VAL A 185 38.39 6.58 -22.88
C VAL A 185 39.22 7.79 -23.26
#